data_AF-A0A3C0APH7-F1
#
_entry.id   AF-A0A3C0APH7-F1
#
_cell.length_a   1.000
_cell.length_b   1.000
_cell.length_c   1.000
_cell.angle_alpha   90.00
_cell.angle_beta   90.00
_cell.angle_gamma   90.00
#
_symmetry.space_group_name_H-M   'P 1'
#
loop_
_entity.id
_entity.type
_entity.pdbx_description
1 polymer ?
#
loop_
_entity_poly.entity_id
_entity_poly.type
_entity_poly.pdbx_seq_one_letter_code
_entity_poly.pdbx_strand_id
1 'polypeptide(L)' 'KLIQDITGDTTTMDDEGNRIPFSRIGSWLTIGYDNEDLLCVDPADNYSVWGFYPNEGGDVEKLADNLDEFLEGLELLE' A
#
# COMPACT_ATOMS: atom_id res chain seq x y z
N LYS A 1 0.95 18.17 -2.03
CA LYS A 1 -0.02 18.03 -3.13
C LYS A 1 -0.25 16.55 -3.31
N LEU A 2 -1.49 16.10 -3.45
CA LEU A 2 -1.78 14.68 -3.65
C LEU A 2 -1.40 14.31 -5.10
N ILE A 3 -1.08 13.04 -5.36
CA ILE A 3 -0.74 12.56 -6.72
C ILE A 3 -1.84 12.95 -7.72
N GLN A 4 -3.10 12.77 -7.33
CA GLN A 4 -4.28 13.22 -8.08
C GLN A 4 -4.26 14.71 -8.45
N ASP A 5 -3.69 15.58 -7.61
CA ASP A 5 -3.63 17.03 -7.87
C ASP A 5 -2.54 17.40 -8.90
N ILE A 6 -1.61 16.48 -9.15
CA ILE A 6 -0.44 16.69 -10.02
C ILE A 6 -0.65 16.00 -11.37
N THR A 7 -1.11 14.75 -11.36
CA THR A 7 -1.23 13.95 -12.59
C THR A 7 -2.64 13.98 -13.19
N GLY A 8 -3.67 14.26 -12.36
CA GLY A 8 -5.07 14.10 -12.76
C GLY A 8 -5.58 12.65 -12.69
N ASP A 9 -4.71 11.70 -12.32
CA ASP A 9 -5.09 10.30 -12.15
C ASP A 9 -5.85 10.09 -10.84
N THR A 10 -6.83 9.19 -10.89
CA THR A 10 -7.67 8.85 -9.73
C THR A 10 -7.40 7.44 -9.19
N THR A 11 -6.57 6.67 -9.90
CA THR A 11 -6.23 5.28 -9.62
C THR A 11 -4.77 5.03 -9.92
N THR A 12 -4.14 4.12 -9.17
CA THR A 12 -2.88 3.46 -9.52
C THR A 12 -3.14 1.99 -9.90
N MET A 13 -2.09 1.23 -10.18
CA MET A 13 -2.15 -0.22 -10.39
C MET A 13 -1.32 -0.95 -9.35
N ASP A 14 -1.77 -2.15 -8.96
CA ASP A 14 -0.92 -3.09 -8.23
C ASP A 14 -0.09 -3.96 -9.19
N ASP A 15 0.78 -4.79 -8.64
CA ASP A 15 1.67 -5.71 -9.35
C ASP A 15 0.94 -6.83 -10.10
N GLU A 16 -0.32 -7.10 -9.73
CA GLU A 16 -1.23 -7.99 -10.45
C GLU A 16 -2.02 -7.30 -11.57
N GLY A 17 -1.88 -5.97 -11.71
CA GLY A 17 -2.57 -5.15 -12.71
C GLY A 17 -3.99 -4.73 -12.32
N ASN A 18 -4.39 -4.91 -11.06
CA ASN A 18 -5.65 -4.40 -10.54
C ASN A 18 -5.56 -2.89 -10.34
N ARG A 19 -6.66 -2.18 -10.63
CA ARG A 19 -6.73 -0.73 -10.41
C ARG A 19 -7.14 -0.42 -8.97
N ILE A 20 -6.31 0.34 -8.27
CA ILE A 20 -6.55 0.77 -6.89
C ILE A 20 -6.81 2.28 -6.85
N PRO A 21 -8.00 2.74 -6.40
CA PRO A 21 -8.29 4.17 -6.29
C PRO A 21 -7.43 4.86 -5.24
N PHE A 22 -6.90 6.06 -5.54
CA PHE A 22 -6.17 6.86 -4.55
C PHE A 22 -7.03 7.24 -3.34
N SER A 23 -8.35 7.32 -3.51
CA SER A 23 -9.28 7.53 -2.38
C SER A 23 -9.32 6.34 -1.40
N ARG A 24 -9.07 5.12 -1.88
CA ARG A 24 -8.93 3.92 -1.04
C ARG A 24 -7.58 3.95 -0.31
N ILE A 25 -6.50 4.25 -1.04
CA ILE A 25 -5.15 4.38 -0.46
C ILE A 25 -5.13 5.46 0.65
N GLY A 26 -5.84 6.57 0.46
CA GLY A 26 -5.96 7.62 1.48
C GLY A 26 -6.67 7.20 2.78
N SER A 27 -7.27 6.01 2.83
CA SER A 27 -7.85 5.41 4.04
C SER A 27 -6.94 4.41 4.74
N TRP A 28 -5.80 4.05 4.13
CA TRP A 28 -4.88 3.07 4.69
C TRP A 28 -4.13 3.64 5.91
N LEU A 29 -3.84 2.76 6.87
CA LEU A 29 -3.02 3.09 8.04
C LEU A 29 -1.55 2.81 7.72
N THR A 30 -0.71 3.85 7.69
CA THR A 30 0.74 3.68 7.58
C THR A 30 1.31 3.18 8.92
N ILE A 31 1.98 2.02 8.88
CA ILE A 31 2.58 1.36 10.04
C ILE A 31 4.11 1.33 10.01
N GLY A 32 4.71 1.69 8.88
CA GLY A 32 6.16 1.77 8.72
C GLY A 32 6.54 2.63 7.52
N TYR A 33 7.80 3.03 7.45
CA TYR A 33 8.37 3.76 6.33
C TYR A 33 9.84 3.37 6.14
N ASP A 34 10.29 3.30 4.89
CA ASP A 34 11.70 3.23 4.52
C ASP A 34 11.97 4.25 3.43
N ASN A 35 12.80 5.25 3.74
CA ASN A 35 13.00 6.45 2.93
C ASN A 35 11.67 7.15 2.57
N GLU A 36 11.18 6.94 1.35
CA GLU A 36 9.98 7.56 0.81
C GLU A 36 8.87 6.53 0.53
N ASP A 37 9.15 5.24 0.77
CA ASP A 37 8.23 4.13 0.61
C ASP A 37 7.51 3.86 1.93
N LEU A 38 6.23 3.51 1.82
CA LEU A 38 5.33 3.39 2.97
C LEU A 38 4.82 1.96 3.10
N LEU A 39 4.89 1.42 4.32
CA LEU A 39 4.21 0.18 4.68
C LEU A 39 2.83 0.53 5.25
N CYS A 40 1.79 0.08 4.58
CA CYS A 40 0.41 0.46 4.82
C CYS A 40 -0.49 -0.75 5.11
N VAL A 41 -1.57 -0.53 5.86
CA VAL A 41 -2.61 -1.52 6.13
C VAL A 41 -3.94 -1.03 5.58
N ASP A 42 -4.62 -1.87 4.79
CA ASP A 42 -5.94 -1.58 4.24
C ASP A 42 -7.07 -2.11 5.14
N PRO A 43 -7.76 -1.25 5.91
CA PRO A 43 -8.86 -1.70 6.78
C PRO A 43 -10.09 -2.20 6.00
N ALA A 44 -10.20 -1.90 4.70
CA ALA A 44 -11.32 -2.34 3.87
C ALA A 44 -11.11 -3.73 3.24
N ASP A 45 -9.90 -4.30 3.33
CA ASP A 45 -9.51 -5.56 2.71
C ASP A 45 -8.84 -6.49 3.72
N ASN A 46 -9.60 -6.90 4.75
CA ASN A 46 -9.15 -7.82 5.80
C ASN A 46 -7.86 -7.39 6.51
N TYR A 47 -7.61 -6.08 6.63
CA TYR A 47 -6.35 -5.54 7.14
C TYR A 47 -5.13 -6.05 6.34
N SER A 48 -5.26 -6.22 5.03
CA SER A 48 -4.16 -6.60 4.15
C SER A 48 -3.03 -5.58 4.20
N VAL A 49 -1.80 -6.04 3.99
CA VAL A 49 -0.59 -5.24 4.12
C VAL A 49 -0.06 -4.91 2.73
N TRP A 50 0.29 -3.65 2.51
CA TRP A 50 0.68 -3.11 1.22
C TRP A 50 1.95 -2.26 1.30
N GLY A 51 2.82 -2.40 0.32
CA GLY A 51 3.81 -1.39 -0.02
C GLY A 51 3.16 -0.29 -0.86
N PHE A 52 3.41 0.97 -0.53
CA PHE A 52 3.06 2.12 -1.37
C PHE A 52 4.32 2.89 -1.71
N TYR A 53 4.53 3.12 -3.02
CA TYR A 53 5.75 3.68 -3.60
C TYR A 53 5.45 5.04 -4.28
N PRO A 54 5.25 6.13 -3.52
CA PRO A 54 4.85 7.43 -4.06
C PRO A 54 5.77 7.98 -5.17
N ASN A 55 7.07 7.71 -5.09
CA ASN A 55 8.06 8.23 -6.02
C ASN A 55 8.27 7.36 -7.26
N GLU A 56 7.71 6.14 -7.26
CA GLU A 56 7.69 5.25 -8.42
C GLU A 56 6.37 5.37 -9.21
N GLY A 57 5.76 6.57 -9.20
CA GLY A 57 4.47 6.80 -9.87
C GLY A 57 3.26 6.51 -8.98
N GLY A 58 3.48 6.16 -7.71
CA GLY A 58 2.42 5.81 -6.77
C GLY A 58 1.94 4.38 -6.93
N ASP A 59 2.80 3.48 -7.39
CA ASP A 59 2.54 2.04 -7.47
C ASP A 59 2.30 1.46 -6.07
N VAL A 60 1.54 0.38 -6.01
CA VAL A 60 1.25 -0.36 -4.78
C VAL A 60 1.53 -1.84 -4.99
N GLU A 61 1.91 -2.54 -3.94
CA GLU A 61 2.20 -3.98 -3.98
C GLU A 61 1.56 -4.63 -2.75
N LYS A 62 0.80 -5.72 -2.95
CA LYS A 62 0.24 -6.45 -1.81
C LYS A 62 1.32 -7.37 -1.24
N LEU A 63 1.63 -7.20 0.05
CA LEU A 63 2.66 -7.95 0.76
C LEU A 63 2.08 -9.11 1.58
N ALA A 64 0.84 -8.99 2.05
CA ALA A 64 0.12 -10.05 2.77
C ALA A 64 -1.41 -9.84 2.69
N ASP A 65 -2.19 -10.93 2.80
CA ASP A 65 -3.66 -10.86 2.76
C ASP A 65 -4.28 -10.36 4.07
N ASN A 66 -3.50 -10.33 5.15
CA ASN A 66 -3.89 -9.73 6.44
C ASN A 66 -2.65 -9.42 7.29
N LEU A 67 -2.84 -8.60 8.32
CA LEU A 67 -1.77 -8.19 9.23
C LEU A 67 -1.20 -9.36 10.07
N ASP A 68 -2.02 -10.33 10.45
CA ASP A 68 -1.56 -11.47 11.26
C ASP A 68 -0.56 -12.34 10.47
N GLU A 69 -0.88 -12.67 9.22
CA GLU A 69 0.00 -13.38 8.27
C GLU A 69 1.34 -12.65 8.08
N PHE A 70 1.28 -11.33 7.92
CA PHE A 70 2.48 -10.51 7.79
C PHE A 70 3.39 -10.60 9.03
N LEU A 71 2.81 -10.50 10.23
CA LEU A 71 3.54 -10.56 11.49
C LEU A 71 4.15 -11.95 11.74
N GLU A 72 3.40 -13.02 11.45
CA GLU A 72 3.92 -14.40 11.53
C GLU A 72 5.12 -14.61 10.60
N GLY A 73 5.08 -14.01 9.40
CA GLY A 73 6.20 -14.04 8.45
C GLY A 73 7.47 -13.38 8.97
N LEU A 74 7.36 -12.33 9.80
CA LEU A 74 8.51 -11.65 10.41
C LEU A 74 9.15 -12.49 11.52
N GLU A 75 8.36 -13.19 12.34
CA GLU A 75 8.87 -14.04 13.42
C GLU A 75 9.72 -15.21 12.89
N LEU A 76 9.52 -15.63 11.64
CA LEU A 76 10.31 -16.69 11.00
C LEU A 76 11.67 -16.21 10.48
N LEU A 77 11.94 -14.89 10.50
CA LEU A 77 13.19 -14.29 10.04
C LEU A 77 14.15 -13.95 11.19
N GLU A 78 13.72 -14.10 12.46
CA GLU A 78 14.55 -13.98 13.67
C GLU A 78 15.21 -15.31 14.09
#